data_AF-A0A7Y5X3K2-F1
#
_entry.id   AF-A0A7Y5X3K2-F1
#
_cell.length_a   1.000
_cell.length_b   1.000
_cell.length_c   1.000
_cell.angle_alpha   90.00
_cell.angle_beta   90.00
_cell.angle_gamma   90.00
#
_symmetry.space_group_name_H-M   'P 1'
#
loop_
_entity.id
_entity.type
_entity.pdbx_description
1 polymer ?
#
loop_
_entity_poly.entity_id
_entity_poly.type
_entity_poly.pdbx_seq_one_letter_code
_entity_poly.pdbx_strand_id
1 'polypeptide(L)' 'RAEWRDALLDAAVPAGPVQTIAEAFSLAQALGLDVVDETDGVRTVRFPAHLSETPAAVRRRPPELDEHAGELRRG' A
#
# COMPACT_ATOMS: atom_id res chain seq x y z
N ARG A 1 -6.63 -21.57 17.00
CA ARG A 1 -6.24 -20.77 15.79
C ARG A 1 -4.77 -20.93 15.43
N ALA A 2 -3.82 -20.68 16.35
CA ALA A 2 -2.40 -20.94 16.11
C ALA A 2 -2.13 -22.44 15.88
N GLU A 3 -2.76 -23.31 16.68
CA GLU A 3 -2.62 -24.78 16.59
C GLU A 3 -2.77 -25.36 15.18
N TRP A 4 -3.77 -24.90 14.41
CA TRP A 4 -4.06 -25.41 13.08
C TRP A 4 -3.09 -24.87 12.06
N ARG A 5 -2.69 -23.60 12.18
CA ARG A 5 -1.65 -23.03 11.32
C ARG A 5 -0.35 -23.82 11.51
N ASP A 6 0.04 -24.06 12.75
CA ASP A 6 1.30 -24.72 13.06
C ASP A 6 1.28 -26.17 12.54
N ALA A 7 0.18 -26.91 12.78
CA ALA A 7 -0.02 -28.25 12.22
C ALA A 7 -0.01 -28.29 10.67
N LEU A 8 -0.56 -27.28 10.01
CA LEU A 8 -0.56 -27.18 8.54
C LEU A 8 0.85 -26.88 8.00
N LEU A 9 1.58 -25.97 8.63
CA LEU A 9 2.95 -25.64 8.24
C LEU A 9 3.90 -26.83 8.44
N ASP A 10 3.75 -27.60 9.53
CA ASP A 10 4.49 -28.84 9.77
C ASP A 10 4.21 -29.89 8.67
N ALA A 11 2.99 -29.91 8.13
CA ALA A 11 2.60 -30.73 6.98
C ALA A 11 2.98 -30.11 5.62
N ALA A 12 3.80 -29.06 5.60
CA ALA A 12 4.19 -28.30 4.40
C ALA A 12 3.02 -27.69 3.61
N VAL A 13 1.88 -27.46 4.28
CA VAL A 13 0.74 -26.74 3.70
C VAL A 13 0.86 -25.25 4.06
N PRO A 14 0.97 -24.34 3.07
CA PRO A 14 1.06 -22.91 3.34
C PRO A 14 -0.22 -22.40 4.03
N ALA A 15 -0.07 -21.89 5.26
CA ALA A 15 -1.15 -21.31 6.03
C ALA A 15 -0.70 -20.00 6.69
N GLY A 16 -1.49 -18.94 6.51
CA GLY A 16 -1.28 -17.63 7.11
C GLY A 16 -2.53 -17.13 7.82
N PRO A 17 -2.38 -16.25 8.82
CA PRO A 17 -3.54 -15.63 9.47
C PRO A 17 -4.24 -14.65 8.52
N VAL A 18 -5.56 -14.55 8.64
CA VAL A 18 -6.31 -13.39 8.13
C VAL A 18 -6.01 -12.21 9.04
N GLN A 19 -5.43 -11.16 8.47
CA GLN A 19 -5.02 -9.95 9.19
C GLN A 19 -6.09 -8.86 9.08
N THR A 20 -6.19 -8.05 10.12
CA THR A 20 -6.84 -6.72 10.05
C THR A 20 -5.98 -5.76 9.23
N ILE A 21 -6.55 -4.60 8.85
CA ILE A 21 -5.81 -3.56 8.14
C ILE A 21 -4.60 -3.08 8.95
N ALA A 22 -4.77 -2.85 10.26
CA ALA A 22 -3.68 -2.40 11.13
C ALA A 22 -2.55 -3.43 11.21
N GLU A 23 -2.88 -4.71 11.36
CA GLU A 23 -1.90 -5.80 11.39
C GLU A 23 -1.15 -5.94 10.05
N ALA A 24 -1.80 -5.68 8.92
CA ALA A 24 -1.16 -5.70 7.61
C ALA A 24 -0.10 -4.59 7.47
N PHE A 25 -0.40 -3.37 7.90
CA PHE A 25 0.58 -2.27 7.90
C PHE A 25 1.74 -2.52 8.88
N SER A 26 1.47 -3.07 10.07
CA SER A 26 2.51 -3.46 11.02
C SER A 26 3.42 -4.55 10.44
N LEU A 27 2.86 -5.53 9.74
CA LEU A 27 3.64 -6.57 9.06
C LEU A 27 4.51 -5.97 7.95
N ALA A 28 3.97 -5.06 7.14
CA ALA A 28 4.75 -4.37 6.11
C ALA A 28 5.96 -3.64 6.70
N GLN A 29 5.77 -2.90 7.81
CA GLN A 29 6.85 -2.25 8.53
C GLN A 29 7.89 -3.26 9.04
N ALA A 30 7.45 -4.38 9.62
CA ALA A 30 8.34 -5.44 10.11
C ALA A 30 9.17 -6.09 8.99
N LEU A 31 8.63 -6.12 7.76
CA LEU A 31 9.32 -6.59 6.55
C LEU A 31 10.22 -5.52 5.91
N GLY A 32 10.27 -4.30 6.45
CA GLY A 32 11.02 -3.19 5.87
C GLY A 32 10.40 -2.61 4.60
N LEU A 33 9.10 -2.83 4.38
CA LEU A 33 8.37 -2.31 3.22
C LEU A 33 7.80 -0.93 3.53
N ASP A 34 8.14 0.04 2.69
CA ASP A 34 7.55 1.39 2.73
C ASP A 34 6.28 1.43 1.86
N VAL A 35 5.13 1.21 2.48
CA VAL A 35 3.83 1.00 1.79
C VAL A 35 2.88 2.19 1.87
N VAL A 36 3.31 3.30 2.46
CA VAL A 36 2.52 4.54 2.56
C VAL A 36 3.19 5.62 1.73
N ASP A 37 2.40 6.35 0.96
CA ASP A 37 2.81 7.59 0.31
C ASP A 37 2.14 8.76 1.01
N GLU A 38 2.88 9.83 1.28
CA GLU A 38 2.36 11.06 1.87
C GLU A 38 2.73 12.23 0.98
N THR A 39 1.73 12.79 0.30
CA THR A 39 1.89 13.90 -0.64
C THR A 39 0.91 15.01 -0.29
N ASP A 40 1.41 16.23 -0.14
CA ASP A 40 0.65 17.43 0.27
C ASP A 40 -0.24 17.20 1.51
N GLY A 41 0.26 16.44 2.50
CA GLY A 41 -0.45 16.12 3.74
C GLY A 41 -1.53 15.03 3.61
N VAL A 42 -1.71 14.43 2.44
CA VAL A 42 -2.63 13.32 2.22
C VAL A 42 -1.87 12.00 2.21
N ARG A 43 -2.26 11.08 3.10
CA ARG A 43 -1.69 9.73 3.20
C ARG A 43 -2.49 8.74 2.36
N THR A 44 -1.80 7.99 1.50
CA THR A 44 -2.39 6.96 0.64
C THR A 44 -1.52 5.70 0.63
N VAL A 45 -2.03 4.60 0.07
CA VAL A 45 -1.22 3.40 -0.16
C VAL A 45 -0.29 3.65 -1.34
N ARG A 46 1.00 3.36 -1.16
CA ARG A 46 2.00 3.51 -2.21
C ARG A 46 1.75 2.54 -3.38
N PHE A 47 2.18 2.93 -4.58
CA PHE A 47 2.29 2.01 -5.72
C PHE A 47 3.03 0.70 -5.32
N PRO A 48 2.47 -0.49 -5.59
CA PRO A 48 2.89 -1.74 -4.93
C PRO A 48 4.15 -2.38 -5.51
N ALA A 49 4.90 -1.69 -6.38
CA ALA A 49 6.09 -2.22 -7.02
C ALA A 49 7.22 -1.17 -7.09
N HIS A 50 8.46 -1.65 -7.09
CA HIS A 50 9.64 -0.83 -7.25
C HIS A 50 10.15 -0.98 -8.68
N LEU A 51 10.17 0.12 -9.44
CA LEU A 51 10.71 0.17 -10.79
C LEU A 51 12.13 0.74 -10.72
N SER A 52 13.11 -0.02 -11.22
CA SER A 52 14.53 0.32 -11.07
C SER A 52 14.95 1.52 -11.92
N GLU A 53 14.37 1.69 -13.11
CA GLU A 53 14.73 2.77 -14.05
C GLU A 53 13.79 3.97 -13.93
N THR A 54 12.50 3.73 -13.74
CA THR A 54 11.45 4.74 -13.69
C THR A 54 10.63 4.63 -12.41
N PRO A 55 11.20 4.94 -11.23
CA PRO A 55 10.47 4.84 -9.97
C PRO A 55 9.13 5.57 -10.02
N ALA A 56 8.06 4.84 -9.67
CA ALA A 56 6.74 5.43 -9.55
C ALA A 56 6.76 6.48 -8.43
N ALA A 57 6.16 7.64 -8.69
CA ALA A 57 6.06 8.70 -7.69
C ALA A 57 4.76 9.47 -7.82
N VAL A 58 4.09 9.67 -6.69
CA VAL A 58 2.98 10.60 -6.56
C VAL A 58 3.57 12.00 -6.39
N ARG A 59 3.02 12.97 -7.12
CA ARG A 59 3.56 14.35 -7.17
C ARG A 59 2.58 15.39 -6.67
N ARG A 60 1.31 15.03 -6.55
CA ARG A 60 0.22 15.88 -6.10
C ARG A 60 -0.76 15.02 -5.32
N ARG A 61 -1.40 15.61 -4.32
CA ARG A 61 -2.60 15.03 -3.70
C ARG A 61 -3.72 14.79 -4.74
N PRO A 62 -4.73 13.96 -4.40
CA PRO A 62 -5.96 13.89 -5.17
C PRO A 62 -6.56 15.30 -5.36
N PRO A 63 -7.04 15.63 -6.58
CA PRO A 63 -7.62 16.94 -6.84
C PRO A 63 -8.94 17.11 -6.09
N GLU A 64 -9.23 18.35 -5.69
CA GLU A 64 -10.58 18.75 -5.30
C GLU A 64 -11.53 18.70 -6.50
N LEU A 65 -12.83 18.75 -6.19
CA LEU A 65 -13.86 18.89 -7.21
C LEU A 65 -13.63 20.17 -8.03
N ASP A 66 -13.52 20.00 -9.35
CA ASP A 66 -13.33 21.07 -10.36
C ASP A 66 -11.99 21.85 -10.27
N GLU A 67 -10.99 21.36 -9.51
CA GLU A 67 -9.71 22.08 -9.26
C GLU A 67 -9.01 22.58 -10.54
N HIS A 68 -9.00 21.78 -11.60
CA HIS A 68 -8.25 22.06 -12.83
C HIS A 68 -9.12 22.60 -13.97
N ALA A 69 -10.40 22.84 -13.75
CA ALA A 69 -11.33 23.00 -14.85
C ALA A 69 -11.18 24.31 -15.62
N GLY A 70 -10.68 25.37 -14.97
CA GLY A 70 -10.30 26.61 -15.66
C GLY A 70 -9.14 26.41 -16.64
N GLU A 71 -8.15 25.58 -16.29
CA GLU A 71 -7.01 25.24 -17.15
C GLU A 71 -7.45 24.39 -18.33
N LEU A 72 -8.23 23.33 -18.06
CA LEU A 72 -8.68 22.38 -19.08
C LEU A 72 -9.58 23.02 -20.15
N ARG A 73 -10.41 24.00 -19.79
CA ARG A 73 -11.32 24.68 -20.75
C ARG A 73 -10.62 25.72 -21.63
N ARG A 74 -9.36 26.07 -21.34
CA ARG A 74 -8.54 27.02 -22.14
C ARG A 74 -7.72 26.33 -23.23
N GLY A 75 -7.61 25.00 -23.19
CA GLY A 75 -7.00 24.19 -24.24
C GLY A 75 -8.02 23.80 -25.29
#